data_AF-A0A382HZD9-F1
#
_entry.id   AF-A0A382HZD9-F1
#
_cell.length_a   1.000
_cell.length_b   1.000
_cell.length_c   1.000
_cell.angle_alpha   90.00
_cell.angle_beta   90.00
_cell.angle_gamma   90.00
#
_symmetry.space_group_name_H-M   'P 1'
#
loop_
_entity.id
_entity.type
_entity.pdbx_description
1 polymer ?
#
loop_
_entity_poly.entity_id
_entity_poly.type
_entity_poly.pdbx_seq_one_letter_code
_entity_poly.pdbx_strand_id
1 'polypeptide(L)'
;MVMEICNHDDFFKKQSLVMKFVGTLVVVSSVLVSSVGNAQLQPDPTRYEYSIVGFENQDFQATPPAEAILLIGSSSIGFWNEDAPFDLAPLTVISRGFGGSVMNDVIHYFNRI
;
A
#
# COMPACT_ATOMS: atom_id res chain seq x y z
N MET A 1 -46.95 35.77 42.60
CA MET A 1 -45.80 34.86 42.84
C MET A 1 -46.24 33.48 42.40
N VAL A 2 -46.04 33.13 41.13
CA VAL A 2 -46.20 31.76 40.65
C VAL A 2 -44.87 31.40 40.02
N MET A 3 -44.04 30.70 40.79
CA MET A 3 -42.81 30.10 40.29
C MET A 3 -43.22 29.05 39.27
N GLU A 4 -42.84 29.26 38.02
CA GLU A 4 -42.98 28.36 36.91
C GLU A 4 -42.18 27.09 37.23
N ILE A 5 -42.88 26.03 37.64
CA ILE A 5 -42.25 24.75 37.97
C ILE A 5 -41.81 24.12 36.65
N CYS A 6 -40.50 24.19 36.37
CA CYS A 6 -39.89 23.52 35.24
C CYS A 6 -40.20 22.01 35.35
N ASN A 7 -40.84 21.47 34.32
CA ASN A 7 -41.45 20.14 34.32
C ASN A 7 -40.36 19.06 34.40
N HIS A 8 -40.42 18.21 35.42
CA HIS A 8 -39.42 17.17 35.72
C HIS A 8 -39.14 16.23 34.53
N ASP A 9 -40.15 16.05 33.67
CA ASP A 9 -40.09 15.21 32.47
C ASP A 9 -39.20 15.79 31.36
N ASP A 10 -39.07 17.11 31.26
CA ASP A 10 -38.23 17.77 30.25
C ASP A 10 -36.74 17.59 30.56
N PHE A 11 -36.39 17.53 31.85
CA PHE A 11 -35.02 17.26 32.30
C PHE A 11 -34.58 15.85 31.89
N PHE A 12 -35.41 14.83 32.13
CA PHE A 12 -35.10 13.45 31.73
C PHE A 12 -35.04 13.27 30.22
N LYS A 13 -35.92 13.94 29.48
CA LYS A 13 -35.92 13.88 28.00
C LYS A 13 -34.65 14.51 27.42
N LYS A 14 -34.18 15.62 27.99
CA LYS A 14 -32.91 16.26 27.62
C LYS A 14 -31.70 15.39 28.00
N GLN A 15 -31.71 14.75 29.17
CA GLN A 15 -30.64 13.86 29.61
C GLN A 15 -30.56 12.58 28.74
N SER A 16 -31.71 12.01 28.38
CA SER A 16 -31.83 10.88 27.44
C SER A 16 -31.36 11.25 26.02
N LEU A 17 -31.70 12.46 25.55
CA LEU A 17 -31.28 12.96 24.25
C LEU A 17 -29.75 13.16 24.19
N VAL A 18 -29.15 13.75 25.22
CA VAL A 18 -27.69 13.94 25.32
C VAL A 18 -26.96 12.59 25.37
N MET A 19 -27.47 11.63 26.14
CA MET A 19 -26.87 10.29 26.22
C MET A 19 -26.89 9.58 24.85
N LYS A 20 -27.95 9.75 24.06
CA LYS A 20 -28.03 9.24 22.69
C LYS A 20 -27.02 9.91 21.77
N PHE A 21 -26.85 11.23 21.85
CA PHE A 21 -25.85 11.95 21.04
C PHE A 21 -24.41 11.54 21.40
N VAL A 22 -24.09 11.40 22.69
CA VAL A 22 -22.78 10.93 23.15
C VAL A 22 -22.53 9.50 22.69
N GLY A 23 -23.53 8.62 22.82
CA GLY A 23 -23.44 7.24 22.32
C GLY A 23 -23.16 7.18 20.82
N THR A 24 -23.89 7.96 20.01
CA THR A 24 -23.66 8.04 18.57
C THR A 24 -22.27 8.60 18.25
N LEU A 25 -21.80 9.63 18.97
CA LEU A 25 -20.47 10.21 18.77
C LEU A 25 -19.35 9.20 19.08
N VAL A 26 -19.49 8.41 20.15
CA VAL A 26 -18.53 7.35 20.52
C VAL A 26 -18.49 6.26 19.46
N VAL A 27 -19.65 5.81 18.99
CA VAL A 27 -19.73 4.79 17.92
C VAL A 27 -19.08 5.30 16.62
N VAL A 28 -19.36 6.55 16.23
CA VAL A 28 -18.74 7.17 15.04
C VAL A 28 -17.22 7.27 15.22
N SER A 29 -16.74 7.66 16.40
CA SER A 29 -15.30 7.73 16.70
C SER A 29 -14.62 6.35 16.63
N SER A 30 -15.25 5.29 17.16
CA SER A 30 -14.71 3.92 17.06
C SER A 30 -14.65 3.40 15.62
N VAL A 31 -15.61 3.77 14.77
CA VAL A 31 -15.61 3.38 13.35
C VAL A 31 -14.43 4.02 12.61
N LEU A 32 -14.13 5.30 12.89
CA LEU A 32 -13.01 6.02 12.24
C LEU A 32 -11.62 5.47 12.62
N VAL A 33 -11.45 4.93 13.83
CA VAL A 33 -10.18 4.32 14.26
C VAL A 33 -9.88 3.01 13.51
N SER A 34 -10.91 2.28 13.09
CA SER A 34 -10.73 0.99 12.40
C SER A 34 -10.21 1.13 10.96
N SER A 35 -10.45 2.28 10.30
CA SER A 35 -10.04 2.47 8.89
C SER A 35 -8.55 2.76 8.69
N VAL A 36 -7.83 3.21 9.72
CA VAL A 36 -6.40 3.54 9.60
C VAL A 36 -5.48 2.32 9.71
N GLY A 37 -5.94 1.19 10.26
CA GLY A 37 -5.11 0.01 10.53
C GLY A 37 -4.78 -0.87 9.31
N ASN A 38 -5.55 -0.79 8.22
CA ASN A 38 -5.38 -1.69 7.06
C ASN A 38 -4.41 -1.15 5.99
N ALA A 39 -3.94 0.09 6.10
CA ALA A 39 -3.09 0.72 5.08
C ALA A 39 -1.63 0.22 5.06
N GLN A 40 -1.22 -0.59 6.04
CA GLN A 40 0.18 -1.04 6.21
C GLN A 40 0.40 -2.55 5.99
N LEU A 41 -0.65 -3.31 5.66
CA LEU A 41 -0.47 -4.72 5.30
C LEU A 41 0.16 -4.82 3.91
N GLN A 42 1.46 -5.07 3.89
CA GLN A 42 2.19 -5.36 2.66
C GLN A 42 1.86 -6.81 2.23
N PRO A 43 1.59 -7.06 0.95
CA PRO A 43 1.36 -8.42 0.49
C PRO A 43 2.66 -9.23 0.60
N ASP A 44 2.51 -10.56 0.70
CA ASP A 44 3.65 -11.47 0.73
C ASP A 44 4.53 -11.26 -0.52
N PRO A 45 5.83 -10.94 -0.36
CA PRO A 45 6.73 -10.72 -1.49
C PRO A 45 6.97 -11.99 -2.29
N THR A 46 6.80 -13.18 -1.70
CA THR A 46 7.01 -14.48 -2.38
C THR A 46 6.10 -14.69 -3.60
N ARG A 47 5.05 -13.87 -3.76
CA ARG A 47 4.20 -13.83 -4.96
C ARG A 47 4.98 -13.56 -6.25
N TYR A 48 6.17 -12.97 -6.17
CA TYR A 48 7.02 -12.67 -7.34
C TYR A 48 8.13 -13.70 -7.59
N GLU A 49 8.20 -14.78 -6.83
CA GLU A 49 9.25 -15.79 -6.94
C GLU A 49 9.45 -16.29 -8.39
N TYR A 50 8.35 -16.50 -9.12
CA TYR A 50 8.39 -16.91 -10.52
C TYR A 50 9.12 -15.89 -11.42
N SER A 51 8.89 -14.60 -11.23
CA SER A 51 9.58 -13.54 -11.97
C SER A 51 11.06 -13.49 -11.62
N ILE A 52 11.40 -13.62 -10.34
CA ILE A 52 12.78 -13.60 -9.85
C ILE A 52 13.58 -14.79 -10.40
N VAL A 53 13.01 -15.99 -10.34
CA VAL A 53 13.62 -17.18 -10.97
C VAL A 53 13.77 -16.99 -12.49
N GLY A 54 12.83 -16.30 -13.15
CA GLY A 54 12.96 -15.92 -14.55
C GLY A 54 14.19 -15.06 -14.82
N PHE A 55 14.45 -14.07 -13.97
CA PHE A 55 15.62 -13.20 -14.03
C PHE A 55 16.92 -13.95 -13.73
N GLU A 56 16.96 -14.79 -12.69
CA GLU A 56 18.12 -15.62 -12.37
C GLU A 56 18.48 -16.58 -13.52
N ASN A 57 17.47 -17.16 -14.16
CA ASN A 57 17.69 -17.99 -15.35
C ASN A 57 18.25 -17.18 -16.52
N GLN A 58 17.79 -15.95 -16.73
CA GLN A 58 18.36 -15.07 -17.76
C GLN A 58 19.84 -14.78 -17.46
N ASP A 59 20.18 -14.50 -16.21
CA ASP A 59 21.57 -14.25 -15.79
C ASP A 59 22.46 -15.48 -15.94
N PHE A 60 21.89 -16.66 -15.69
CA PHE A 60 22.58 -17.93 -15.87
C PHE A 60 22.87 -18.19 -17.36
N GLN A 61 21.92 -17.91 -18.25
CA GLN A 61 22.11 -18.10 -19.70
C GLN A 61 23.03 -17.03 -20.31
N ALA A 62 22.94 -15.79 -19.83
CA ALA A 62 23.72 -14.66 -20.30
C ALA A 62 24.14 -13.80 -19.11
N THR A 63 25.40 -13.97 -18.68
CA THR A 63 25.93 -13.23 -17.54
C THR A 63 25.79 -11.72 -17.75
N PRO A 64 25.20 -10.98 -16.80
CA PRO A 64 25.04 -9.55 -16.90
C PRO A 64 26.37 -8.82 -17.13
N PRO A 65 26.41 -7.85 -18.06
CA PRO A 65 27.59 -7.01 -18.22
C PRO A 65 27.87 -6.21 -16.95
N ALA A 66 29.14 -6.08 -16.60
CA ALA A 66 29.57 -5.17 -15.55
C ALA A 66 29.24 -3.72 -15.92
N GLU A 67 29.03 -2.87 -14.90
CA GLU A 67 28.73 -1.43 -15.05
C GLU A 67 27.42 -1.12 -15.82
N ALA A 68 26.47 -2.06 -15.85
CA ALA A 68 25.15 -1.83 -16.44
C ALA A 68 24.18 -1.16 -15.46
N ILE A 69 23.20 -0.42 -16.00
CA ILE A 69 22.14 0.22 -15.23
C ILE A 69 20.98 -0.75 -15.05
N LEU A 70 20.68 -1.12 -13.80
CA LEU A 70 19.55 -1.97 -13.46
C LEU A 70 18.25 -1.16 -13.39
N LEU A 71 17.26 -1.54 -14.19
CA LEU A 71 15.93 -0.93 -14.21
C LEU A 71 14.96 -1.80 -13.41
N ILE A 72 14.51 -1.29 -12.27
CA ILE A 72 13.56 -1.97 -11.37
C ILE A 72 12.32 -1.12 -11.11
N GLY A 73 11.18 -1.78 -10.97
CA GLY A 73 9.95 -1.11 -10.61
C GLY A 73 8.72 -1.96 -10.88
N SER A 74 7.55 -1.34 -10.68
CA SER A 74 6.25 -1.95 -10.86
C SER A 74 5.83 -1.91 -12.33
N SER A 75 4.53 -1.73 -12.61
CA SER A 75 3.98 -1.82 -13.98
C SER A 75 4.63 -0.86 -14.97
N SER A 76 5.03 0.34 -14.56
CA SER A 76 5.68 1.30 -15.46
C SER A 76 7.01 0.78 -16.01
N ILE A 77 7.80 0.10 -15.18
CA ILE A 77 9.07 -0.51 -15.63
C ILE A 77 8.81 -1.88 -16.25
N GLY A 78 7.90 -2.68 -15.66
CA GLY A 78 7.55 -3.99 -16.20
C GLY A 78 7.05 -3.95 -17.64
N PHE A 79 6.24 -2.95 -18.01
CA PHE A 79 5.80 -2.75 -19.39
C PHE A 79 6.89 -2.17 -20.30
N TRP A 80 7.90 -1.52 -19.72
CA TRP A 80 9.01 -0.93 -20.47
C TRP A 80 10.19 -1.91 -20.64
N ASN A 81 10.13 -3.11 -20.06
CA ASN A 81 11.26 -4.05 -20.06
C ASN A 81 11.81 -4.35 -21.46
N GLU A 82 10.92 -4.51 -22.45
CA GLU A 82 11.29 -4.87 -23.84
C GLU A 82 11.85 -3.68 -24.63
N ASP A 83 11.29 -2.48 -24.44
CA ASP A 83 11.65 -1.28 -25.21
C ASP A 83 12.83 -0.49 -24.59
N ALA A 84 13.03 -0.60 -23.26
CA ALA A 84 14.03 0.18 -22.54
C ALA A 84 15.47 0.08 -23.09
N PRO A 85 15.98 -1.11 -23.52
CA PRO A 85 17.31 -1.20 -24.10
C PRO A 85 17.47 -0.39 -25.39
N PHE A 86 16.41 -0.27 -26.19
CA PHE A 86 16.41 0.53 -27.41
C PHE A 86 16.30 2.03 -27.08
N ASP A 87 15.36 2.40 -26.22
CA ASP A 87 15.09 3.80 -25.86
C ASP A 87 16.27 4.47 -25.14
N LEU A 88 17.02 3.69 -24.35
CA LEU A 88 18.14 4.19 -23.57
C LEU A 88 19.49 4.04 -24.27
N ALA A 89 19.52 3.58 -25.52
CA ALA A 89 20.76 3.49 -26.28
C ALA A 89 21.48 4.87 -26.34
N PRO A 90 22.82 4.93 -26.13
CA PRO A 90 23.77 3.82 -26.08
C PRO A 90 24.05 3.27 -24.67
N LEU A 91 23.23 3.58 -23.67
CA LEU A 91 23.43 3.08 -22.30
C LEU A 91 23.21 1.57 -22.25
N THR A 92 24.04 0.88 -21.46
CA THR A 92 23.86 -0.54 -21.17
C THR A 92 22.90 -0.68 -20.00
N VAL A 93 21.73 -1.26 -20.23
CA VAL A 93 20.68 -1.38 -19.22
C VAL A 93 20.20 -2.84 -19.08
N ILE A 94 19.75 -3.19 -17.89
CA ILE A 94 19.19 -4.50 -17.56
C ILE A 94 17.79 -4.29 -17.03
N SER A 95 16.79 -4.79 -17.75
CA SER A 95 15.38 -4.65 -17.40
C SER A 95 14.92 -5.75 -16.44
N ARG A 96 14.52 -5.37 -15.22
CA ARG A 96 14.04 -6.27 -14.15
C ARG A 96 12.74 -5.77 -13.50
N GLY A 97 11.86 -5.12 -14.28
CA GLY A 97 10.55 -4.70 -13.80
C GLY A 97 9.59 -5.88 -13.63
N PHE A 98 8.88 -5.95 -12.51
CA PHE A 98 7.82 -6.94 -12.27
C PHE A 98 6.55 -6.26 -11.74
N GLY A 99 5.47 -6.38 -12.51
CA GLY A 99 4.25 -5.58 -12.38
C GLY A 99 3.53 -5.72 -11.03
N GLY A 100 3.02 -4.61 -10.52
CA GLY A 100 2.30 -4.55 -9.24
C GLY A 100 3.20 -4.63 -7.99
N SER A 101 4.52 -4.62 -8.17
CA SER A 101 5.46 -4.61 -7.06
C SER A 101 5.43 -3.30 -6.28
N VAL A 102 5.78 -3.39 -5.00
CA VAL A 102 6.08 -2.26 -4.13
C VAL A 102 7.54 -2.35 -3.67
N MET A 103 8.05 -1.27 -3.06
CA MET A 103 9.45 -1.22 -2.61
C MET A 103 9.84 -2.39 -1.68
N ASN A 104 8.91 -2.89 -0.86
CA ASN A 104 9.16 -4.05 -0.02
C ASN A 104 9.48 -5.33 -0.82
N ASP A 105 8.80 -5.54 -1.94
CA ASP A 105 9.03 -6.71 -2.80
C ASP A 105 10.43 -6.64 -3.42
N VAL A 106 10.85 -5.45 -3.85
CA VAL A 106 12.20 -5.19 -4.39
C VAL A 106 13.27 -5.43 -3.33
N ILE A 107 13.08 -4.91 -2.12
CA ILE A 107 14.03 -5.08 -1.01
C ILE A 107 14.16 -6.57 -0.63
N HIS A 108 13.05 -7.30 -0.59
CA HIS A 108 13.04 -8.72 -0.28
C HIS A 108 13.94 -9.52 -1.24
N TYR A 109 13.93 -9.16 -2.53
CA TYR A 109 14.68 -9.82 -3.58
C TYR A 109 15.99 -9.12 -3.98
N PHE A 110 16.45 -8.13 -3.21
CA PHE A 110 17.59 -7.28 -3.57
C PHE A 110 18.85 -8.06 -3.99
N ASN A 111 19.14 -9.19 -3.34
CA ASN A 111 20.32 -10.01 -3.64
C ASN A 111 20.13 -10.99 -4.81
N ARG A 112 18.95 -11.03 -5.43
CA ARG A 112 18.54 -11.99 -6.46
C ARG A 112 18.12 -11.35 -7.79
N ILE A 113 18.08 -10.01 -7.86
CA ILE A 113 17.67 -9.25 -9.06
C ILE A 113 18.83 -8.56 -9.74
#